data_AF-A0AAE1AT23-F1
#
_entry.id   AF-A0AAE1AT23-F1
#
_cell.length_a   1.000
_cell.length_b   1.000
_cell.length_c   1.000
_cell.angle_alpha   90.00
_cell.angle_beta   90.00
_cell.angle_gamma   90.00
#
_symmetry.space_group_name_H-M   'P 1'
#
loop_
_entity.id
_entity.type
_entity.pdbx_description
1 polymer ?
#
loop_
_entity_poly.entity_id
_entity_poly.type
_entity_poly.pdbx_seq_one_letter_code
_entity_poly.pdbx_strand_id
1 'polypeptide(L)'
;MCPKNKNHGFRVAKTAVAIAVSTYNDGANAYAQMLEHLGLVYSAHTTKFIQDEDNERIRNAQRKGTLASLEYRRAKRRAAKESKKTKRGWGILHRSILRFKHHSE
;
A
#
# COMPACT_ATOMS: atom_id res chain seq x y z
N MET A 1 4.12 11.28 -41.42
CA MET A 1 3.63 11.93 -40.17
C MET A 1 2.32 11.27 -39.78
N CYS A 2 2.21 10.67 -38.58
CA CYS A 2 0.92 10.18 -38.10
C CYS A 2 -0.02 11.37 -37.81
N PRO A 3 -1.23 11.42 -38.39
CA PRO A 3 -2.13 12.55 -38.18
C PRO A 3 -2.65 12.51 -36.73
N LYS A 4 -2.22 13.48 -35.92
CA LYS A 4 -2.79 13.69 -34.59
C LYS A 4 -4.19 14.26 -34.76
N ASN A 5 -5.20 13.40 -34.72
CA ASN A 5 -6.58 13.84 -34.62
C ASN A 5 -6.81 14.55 -33.27
N LYS A 6 -7.75 15.49 -33.22
CA LYS A 6 -8.08 16.31 -32.02
C LYS A 6 -8.41 15.44 -30.79
N ASN A 7 -8.85 14.21 -30.99
CA ASN A 7 -9.30 13.29 -29.95
C ASN A 7 -8.21 12.28 -29.51
N HIS A 8 -6.98 12.37 -30.01
CA HIS A 8 -5.95 11.37 -29.74
C HIS A 8 -5.62 11.29 -28.25
N GLY A 9 -5.52 12.43 -27.55
CA GLY A 9 -5.28 12.48 -26.11
C GLY A 9 -6.39 11.83 -25.30
N PHE A 10 -7.65 12.06 -25.69
CA PHE A 10 -8.79 11.42 -25.04
C PHE A 10 -8.79 9.89 -25.20
N ARG A 11 -8.44 9.39 -26.39
CA ARG A 11 -8.31 7.93 -26.62
C ARG A 11 -7.21 7.32 -25.77
N VAL A 12 -6.05 7.98 -25.68
CA VAL A 12 -4.93 7.53 -24.84
C VAL A 12 -5.34 7.48 -23.36
N ALA A 13 -5.99 8.53 -22.86
CA ALA A 13 -6.50 8.55 -21.49
C ALA A 13 -7.51 7.43 -21.24
N LYS A 14 -8.44 7.20 -22.17
CA LYS A 14 -9.43 6.12 -22.06
C LYS A 14 -8.76 4.74 -22.01
N THR A 15 -7.76 4.50 -22.86
CA THR A 15 -6.99 3.25 -22.83
C THR A 15 -6.21 3.09 -21.53
N ALA A 16 -5.58 4.15 -21.03
CA ALA A 16 -4.86 4.11 -19.76
C ALA A 16 -5.78 3.78 -18.58
N VAL A 17 -6.99 4.35 -18.53
CA VAL A 17 -7.99 4.04 -17.52
C VAL A 17 -8.43 2.58 -17.61
N ALA A 18 -8.71 2.08 -18.81
CA ALA A 18 -9.09 0.67 -19.00
C ALA A 18 -7.99 -0.28 -18.50
N ILE A 19 -6.73 -0.02 -18.84
CA ILE A 19 -5.59 -0.80 -18.35
C ILE A 19 -5.53 -0.72 -16.82
N ALA A 20 -5.67 0.47 -16.24
CA ALA A 20 -5.59 0.65 -14.80
C ALA A 20 -6.70 -0.11 -14.05
N VAL A 21 -7.93 -0.07 -14.55
CA VAL A 21 -9.06 -0.81 -13.97
C VAL A 21 -8.81 -2.32 -14.03
N SER A 22 -8.37 -2.83 -15.19
CA SER A 22 -8.08 -4.24 -15.37
C SER A 22 -6.92 -4.73 -14.50
N THR A 23 -5.85 -3.95 -14.39
CA THR A 23 -4.65 -4.37 -13.65
C THR A 23 -4.76 -4.16 -12.14
N TYR A 24 -5.40 -3.08 -11.68
CA TYR A 24 -5.37 -2.70 -10.26
C TYR A 24 -6.67 -2.96 -9.50
N ASN A 25 -7.82 -2.96 -10.17
CA ASN A 25 -9.12 -3.09 -9.50
C ASN A 25 -9.68 -4.49 -9.69
N ASP A 26 -10.18 -4.78 -10.90
CA ASP A 26 -11.05 -5.92 -11.17
C ASP A 26 -10.29 -7.18 -11.56
N GLY A 27 -8.99 -7.05 -11.84
CA GLY A 27 -8.07 -8.18 -12.03
C GLY A 27 -8.48 -9.08 -13.19
N ALA A 28 -8.47 -10.39 -12.94
CA ALA A 28 -8.72 -11.41 -13.94
C ALA A 28 -10.08 -11.25 -14.67
N ASN A 29 -11.11 -10.79 -13.97
CA ASN A 29 -12.45 -10.62 -14.53
C ASN A 29 -12.50 -9.52 -15.60
N ALA A 30 -11.82 -8.40 -15.38
CA ALA A 30 -11.77 -7.32 -16.36
C ALA A 30 -10.92 -7.70 -17.58
N TYR A 31 -9.86 -8.50 -17.41
CA TYR A 31 -9.15 -9.08 -18.55
C TYR A 31 -10.04 -10.03 -19.37
N ALA A 32 -10.82 -10.88 -18.71
CA ALA A 32 -11.75 -11.79 -19.38
C ALA A 32 -12.82 -11.03 -20.20
N GLN A 33 -13.43 -10.00 -19.61
CA GLN A 33 -14.42 -9.15 -20.29
C GLN A 33 -13.80 -8.39 -21.47
N MET A 34 -12.57 -7.90 -21.34
CA MET A 34 -11.86 -7.23 -22.42
C MET A 34 -11.61 -8.18 -23.59
N LEU A 35 -11.16 -9.41 -23.32
CA LEU A 35 -10.92 -10.42 -24.36
C LEU A 35 -12.22 -10.80 -25.08
N GLU A 36 -13.31 -10.97 -24.32
CA GLU A 36 -14.65 -11.23 -24.87
C GLU A 36 -15.12 -10.07 -25.76
N HIS A 37 -14.95 -8.82 -25.32
CA HIS A 37 -15.33 -7.64 -26.10
C HIS A 37 -14.52 -7.49 -27.40
N LEU A 38 -13.29 -7.99 -27.41
CA LEU A 38 -12.44 -8.04 -28.61
C LEU A 38 -12.78 -9.23 -29.52
N GLY A 39 -13.74 -10.08 -29.15
CA GLY A 39 -14.11 -11.29 -29.89
C GLY A 39 -13.02 -12.37 -29.87
N LEU A 40 -12.10 -12.30 -28.90
CA LEU A 40 -11.00 -13.25 -28.78
C LEU A 40 -11.47 -14.46 -27.98
N VAL A 41 -11.48 -15.63 -28.63
CA VAL A 41 -11.66 -16.91 -27.94
C VAL A 41 -10.35 -17.26 -27.25
N TYR A 42 -10.37 -17.30 -25.92
CA TYR A 42 -9.20 -17.65 -25.11
C TYR A 42 -9.31 -19.09 -24.58
N SER A 43 -8.18 -19.79 -24.55
CA SER A 43 -8.12 -21.18 -24.13
C SER A 43 -8.05 -21.32 -22.61
N ALA A 44 -8.26 -22.53 -22.10
CA ALA A 44 -8.09 -22.84 -20.67
C ALA A 44 -6.70 -22.44 -20.13
N HIS A 45 -5.67 -22.48 -20.97
CA HIS A 45 -4.33 -22.05 -20.59
C HIS A 45 -4.26 -20.54 -20.34
N THR A 46 -4.86 -19.74 -21.22
CA THR A 46 -4.92 -18.27 -21.06
C THR A 46 -5.72 -17.89 -19.82
N THR A 47 -6.85 -18.56 -19.59
CA THR A 47 -7.66 -18.34 -18.38
C THR A 47 -6.84 -18.59 -17.12
N LYS A 48 -6.14 -19.72 -17.06
CA LYS A 48 -5.31 -20.09 -15.91
C LYS A 48 -4.17 -19.09 -15.69
N PHE A 49 -3.50 -18.69 -16.77
CA PHE A 49 -2.44 -17.68 -16.71
C PHE A 49 -2.92 -16.36 -16.10
N ILE A 50 -4.07 -15.84 -16.58
CA ILE A 50 -4.66 -14.59 -16.06
C ILE A 50 -5.02 -14.74 -14.57
N GLN A 51 -5.57 -15.88 -14.17
CA GLN A 51 -5.92 -16.16 -12.78
C GLN A 51 -4.68 -16.27 -11.87
N ASP A 52 -3.61 -16.93 -12.33
CA ASP A 52 -2.39 -17.10 -11.55
C ASP A 52 -1.68 -15.76 -11.31
N GLU A 53 -1.59 -14.91 -12.33
CA GLU A 53 -1.09 -13.53 -12.23
C GLU A 53 -1.91 -12.69 -11.23
N ASP A 54 -3.24 -12.75 -11.33
CA ASP A 54 -4.11 -11.99 -10.42
C ASP A 54 -4.01 -12.49 -8.97
N ASN A 55 -3.90 -13.82 -8.78
CA ASN A 55 -3.66 -14.41 -7.47
C ASN A 55 -2.30 -14.01 -6.89
N GLU A 56 -1.26 -13.91 -7.71
CA GLU A 56 0.04 -13.39 -7.27
C GLU A 56 -0.04 -11.92 -6.87
N ARG A 57 -0.72 -11.08 -7.67
CA ARG A 57 -1.00 -9.69 -7.36
C ARG A 57 -1.70 -9.53 -6.01
N ILE A 58 -2.78 -10.29 -5.77
CA ILE A 58 -3.56 -10.28 -4.52
C ILE A 58 -2.68 -10.70 -3.34
N ARG A 59 -1.93 -11.80 -3.46
CA ARG A 59 -1.01 -12.26 -2.41
C ARG A 59 0.05 -11.22 -2.06
N ASN A 60 0.60 -10.54 -3.07
CA ASN A 60 1.58 -9.47 -2.86
C ASN A 60 0.96 -8.25 -2.18
N ALA A 61 -0.26 -7.85 -2.56
CA ALA A 61 -0.98 -6.77 -1.89
C ALA A 61 -1.28 -7.09 -0.43
N GLN A 62 -1.79 -8.30 -0.14
CA GLN A 62 -2.04 -8.77 1.22
C GLN A 62 -0.76 -8.81 2.07
N ARG A 63 0.34 -9.31 1.50
CA ARG A 63 1.65 -9.32 2.16
C ARG A 63 2.10 -7.91 2.53
N LYS A 64 2.04 -6.97 1.59
CA LYS A 64 2.39 -5.56 1.83
C LYS A 64 1.53 -4.94 2.92
N GLY A 65 0.21 -5.12 2.88
CA GLY A 65 -0.70 -4.60 3.90
C GLY A 65 -0.44 -5.18 5.30
N THR A 66 -0.13 -6.48 5.36
CA THR A 66 0.23 -7.17 6.60
C THR A 66 1.53 -6.63 7.19
N LEU A 67 2.55 -6.44 6.36
CA LEU A 67 3.84 -5.90 6.77
C LEU A 67 3.70 -4.46 7.27
N ALA A 68 3.02 -3.60 6.51
CA ALA A 68 2.77 -2.21 6.90
C ALA A 68 2.04 -2.12 8.26
N SER A 69 1.02 -2.97 8.46
CA SER A 69 0.27 -3.04 9.71
C SER A 69 1.13 -3.53 10.89
N LEU A 70 2.03 -4.48 10.64
CA LEU A 70 2.99 -4.97 11.64
C LEU A 70 4.01 -3.88 12.00
N GLU A 71 4.55 -3.18 11.02
CA GLU A 71 5.49 -2.07 11.21
C GLU A 71 4.86 -0.93 11.98
N TYR A 72 3.65 -0.52 11.63
CA TYR A 72 2.90 0.49 12.38
C TYR A 72 2.74 0.10 13.86
N ARG A 73 2.33 -1.14 14.14
CA ARG A 73 2.21 -1.65 15.51
C ARG A 73 3.56 -1.64 16.25
N ARG A 74 4.64 -2.00 15.57
CA ARG A 74 6.01 -1.98 16.14
C ARG A 74 6.45 -0.55 16.45
N ALA A 75 6.25 0.39 15.52
CA ALA A 75 6.59 1.80 15.69
C ALA A 75 5.82 2.42 16.87
N LYS A 76 4.51 2.18 16.96
CA LYS A 76 3.68 2.64 18.08
C LYS A 76 4.17 2.11 19.43
N ARG A 77 4.58 0.84 19.50
CA ARG A 77 5.16 0.24 20.72
C ARG A 77 6.51 0.86 21.09
N ARG A 78 7.37 1.18 20.11
CA ARG A 78 8.66 1.84 20.35
C ARG A 78 8.46 3.25 20.92
N ALA A 79 7.59 4.05 20.29
CA ALA A 79 7.24 5.39 20.76
C ALA A 79 6.65 5.38 22.19
N ALA A 80 5.81 4.40 22.51
CA ALA A 80 5.26 4.25 23.86
C ALA A 80 6.32 3.88 24.91
N LYS A 81 7.37 3.13 24.55
CA LYS A 81 8.50 2.84 25.44
C LYS A 81 9.38 4.06 25.64
N GLU A 82 9.66 4.81 24.58
CA GLU A 82 10.45 6.05 24.64
C GLU A 82 9.79 7.12 25.49
N SER A 83 8.48 7.34 25.35
CA SER A 83 7.75 8.29 26.19
C SER A 83 7.77 7.90 27.67
N LYS A 84 7.63 6.59 27.98
CA LYS A 84 7.78 6.08 29.35
C LYS A 84 9.18 6.27 29.91
N LYS A 85 10.23 6.02 29.11
CA LYS A 85 11.63 6.23 29.52
C LYS A 85 11.90 7.70 29.81
N THR A 86 11.41 8.59 28.95
CA THR A 86 11.52 10.05 29.11
C THR A 86 10.83 10.52 30.39
N LYS A 87 9.58 10.10 30.62
CA LYS A 87 8.84 10.44 31.85
C LYS A 87 9.55 9.96 33.13
N ARG A 88 10.12 8.74 33.11
CA ARG A 88 10.92 8.23 34.25
C ARG A 88 12.18 9.06 34.48
N GLY A 89 12.91 9.40 33.41
CA GLY A 89 14.11 10.23 33.50
C GLY A 89 13.81 11.61 34.09
N TRP A 90 12.73 12.25 33.64
CA TRP A 90 12.27 13.54 34.19
C TRP A 90 11.90 13.45 35.67
N GLY A 91 11.18 12.38 36.07
CA GLY A 91 10.83 12.15 37.46
C GLY A 91 12.00 11.82 38.38
N ILE A 92 13.13 11.32 37.84
CA ILE A 92 14.37 11.14 38.60
C ILE A 92 15.06 12.50 38.76
N LEU A 93 15.24 13.24 37.66
CA LEU A 93 15.88 14.56 37.66
C LEU A 93 15.18 15.54 38.62
N HIS A 94 13.85 15.61 38.55
CA HIS A 94 13.04 16.48 39.41
C HIS A 94 13.21 16.15 40.90
N ARG A 95 13.27 14.87 41.26
CA ARG A 95 13.52 14.42 42.65
C ARG A 95 14.94 14.74 43.13
N SER A 96 15.93 14.69 42.24
CA SER A 96 17.31 15.06 42.56
C SER A 96 17.43 16.57 42.80
N ILE A 97 16.78 17.40 41.96
CA ILE A 97 16.75 18.85 42.12
C ILE A 97 16.10 19.26 43.45
N LEU A 98 14.95 18.65 43.79
CA LEU A 98 14.26 18.91 45.06
C LEU A 98 15.11 18.53 46.28
N ARG A 99 15.82 17.40 46.22
CA ARG A 99 16.75 16.99 47.30
C ARG A 99 17.93 17.93 47.47
N PHE A 100 18.47 18.46 46.36
CA PHE A 100 19.59 19.40 46.42
C PHE A 100 19.20 20.72 47.09
N LYS A 101 18.00 21.25 46.78
CA LYS A 101 17.46 22.46 47.43
C LYS A 101 17.31 22.31 48.95
N HIS A 102 16.86 21.15 49.44
CA HIS A 102 16.71 20.89 50.88
C HIS A 102 18.01 20.72 51.67
N HIS A 103 19.18 20.63 51.01
CA HIS A 103 20.49 20.59 51.66
C HIS A 103 21.28 21.91 51.53
N SER A 104 20.67 22.93 50.92
CA SER A 104 21.30 24.24 50.67
C SER A 104 20.82 25.33 51.64
N GLU A 105 20.02 24.96 52.65
CA GLU A 105 19.51 25.80 53.75
C GLU A 105 20.08 25.31 55.07
#